data_AF-A0A7I9ZGP4-F1
#
_entry.id   AF-A0A7I9ZGP4-F1
#
_cell.length_a   1.000
_cell.length_b   1.000
_cell.length_c   1.000
_cell.angle_alpha   90.00
_cell.angle_beta   90.00
_cell.angle_gamma   90.00
#
_symmetry.space_group_name_H-M   'P 1'
#
loop_
_entity.id
_entity.type
_entity.pdbx_description
1 polymer ?
#
loop_
_entity_poly.entity_id
_entity_poly.type
_entity_poly.pdbx_seq_one_letter_code
_entity_poly.pdbx_strand_id
1 'polypeptide(L)'
;MPNQYKVQSVAGAVELWSTVRLPFEPRGWLIDMRDELRRNLQGLAYASSGRLHALYCAADDGALVDTENVLLYNVGGTALRPLMASEVTFERRYQVPSPPPEAGLPDSAALHYHRYSDASGTPPEHWRPGRQIGALFEVPVDSLDKPAPVWNAIREHAKSPTETASAPTRFLIRLQITDTRQFGPVSSVVSIVKPALDVLSHDVGVSRLIGGRPPSAL
;
A
#
# COMPACT_ATOMS: atom_id res chain seq x y z
N MET A 1 -17.83 -22.04 17.29
CA MET A 1 -17.87 -21.50 15.93
C MET A 1 -16.44 -21.14 15.54
N PRO A 2 -16.01 -21.39 14.29
CA PRO A 2 -14.68 -20.95 13.85
C PRO A 2 -14.58 -19.43 13.91
N ASN A 3 -13.38 -18.93 14.16
CA ASN A 3 -13.11 -17.50 14.13
C ASN A 3 -13.20 -16.98 12.68
N GLN A 4 -13.51 -15.69 12.52
CA GLN A 4 -13.55 -15.05 11.19
C GLN A 4 -12.26 -14.32 10.85
N TYR A 5 -11.52 -13.90 11.87
CA TYR A 5 -10.24 -13.21 11.72
C TYR A 5 -9.35 -13.47 12.94
N LYS A 6 -8.07 -13.13 12.77
CA LYS A 6 -7.07 -13.10 13.84
C LYS A 6 -6.16 -11.89 13.63
N VAL A 7 -6.13 -10.98 14.59
CA VAL A 7 -5.08 -9.95 14.68
C VAL A 7 -4.01 -10.43 15.66
N GLN A 8 -2.75 -10.16 15.33
CA GLN A 8 -1.62 -10.49 16.19
C GLN A 8 -0.58 -9.37 16.12
N SER A 9 -0.11 -8.94 17.29
CA SER A 9 1.11 -8.15 17.39
C SER A 9 2.29 -9.10 17.54
N VAL A 10 3.27 -8.97 16.64
CA VAL A 10 4.56 -9.66 16.71
C VAL A 10 5.67 -8.62 16.87
N ALA A 11 6.90 -9.05 17.13
CA ALA A 11 8.02 -8.12 17.30
C ALA A 11 8.19 -7.23 16.05
N GLY A 12 7.87 -5.94 16.19
CA GLY A 12 8.01 -4.94 15.13
C GLY A 12 6.93 -4.96 14.04
N ALA A 13 5.87 -5.77 14.16
CA ALA A 13 4.79 -5.81 13.17
C ALA A 13 3.43 -6.15 13.77
N VAL A 14 2.38 -5.78 13.05
CA VAL A 14 1.00 -6.19 13.29
C VAL A 14 0.52 -6.97 12.09
N GLU A 15 -0.01 -8.16 12.33
CA GLU A 15 -0.51 -9.08 11.33
C GLU A 15 -2.00 -9.30 11.50
N LEU A 16 -2.70 -9.49 10.39
CA LEU A 16 -4.13 -9.82 10.34
C LEU A 16 -4.34 -10.92 9.31
N TRP A 17 -5.04 -11.98 9.71
CA TRP A 17 -5.67 -12.94 8.81
C TRP A 17 -7.18 -12.81 8.90
N SER A 18 -7.87 -12.86 7.77
CA SER A 18 -9.33 -12.79 7.70
C SER A 18 -9.88 -13.67 6.59
N THR A 19 -11.04 -14.26 6.82
CA THR A 19 -11.81 -14.98 5.79
C THR A 19 -12.46 -14.04 4.76
N VAL A 20 -12.52 -12.73 5.08
CA VAL A 20 -13.10 -11.70 4.20
C VAL A 20 -12.19 -10.48 4.17
N ARG A 21 -11.95 -9.96 2.97
CA ARG A 21 -11.24 -8.69 2.78
C ARG A 21 -11.92 -7.55 3.54
N LEU A 22 -11.15 -6.75 4.28
CA LEU A 22 -11.68 -5.57 4.96
C LEU A 22 -12.29 -4.59 3.94
N PRO A 23 -13.63 -4.35 3.97
CA PRO A 23 -14.27 -3.41 3.04
C PRO A 23 -14.12 -1.97 3.55
N PHE A 24 -14.44 -1.01 2.67
CA PHE A 24 -14.43 0.42 3.01
C PHE A 24 -15.41 0.75 4.14
N GLU A 25 -16.63 0.21 4.07
CA GLU A 25 -17.67 0.36 5.10
C GLU A 25 -17.94 -1.00 5.78
N PRO A 26 -17.14 -1.37 6.79
CA PRO A 26 -17.33 -2.63 7.49
C PRO A 26 -18.64 -2.64 8.27
N ARG A 27 -19.23 -3.83 8.40
CA ARG A 27 -20.46 -4.09 9.17
C ARG A 27 -20.29 -5.35 10.00
N GLY A 28 -21.01 -5.44 11.13
CA GLY A 28 -20.93 -6.59 12.03
C GLY A 28 -19.49 -6.83 12.51
N TRP A 29 -19.07 -8.10 12.51
CA TRP A 29 -17.74 -8.51 13.00
C TRP A 29 -16.56 -7.86 12.26
N LEU A 30 -16.77 -7.32 11.05
CA LEU A 30 -15.73 -6.58 10.32
C LEU A 30 -15.38 -5.25 10.99
N ILE A 31 -16.33 -4.66 11.74
CA ILE A 31 -16.06 -3.46 12.56
C ILE A 31 -15.10 -3.85 13.67
N ASP A 32 -15.37 -4.96 14.36
CA ASP A 32 -14.53 -5.47 15.45
C ASP A 32 -13.12 -5.76 14.95
N MET A 33 -13.00 -6.42 13.80
CA MET A 33 -11.72 -6.70 13.14
C MET A 33 -10.92 -5.42 12.85
N ARG A 34 -11.56 -4.42 12.25
CA ARG A 34 -10.91 -3.14 11.93
C ARG A 34 -10.46 -2.44 13.20
N ASP A 35 -11.31 -2.40 14.21
CA ASP A 35 -11.01 -1.67 15.44
C ASP A 35 -9.93 -2.39 16.27
N GLU A 36 -9.89 -3.73 16.24
CA GLU A 36 -8.78 -4.50 16.81
C GLU A 36 -7.46 -4.26 16.07
N LEU A 37 -7.48 -4.28 14.74
CA LEU A 37 -6.31 -3.93 13.94
C LEU A 37 -5.81 -2.52 14.29
N ARG A 38 -6.70 -1.53 14.36
CA ARG A 38 -6.37 -0.14 14.72
C ARG A 38 -5.72 -0.03 16.10
N ARG A 39 -6.25 -0.73 17.11
CA ARG A 39 -5.68 -0.73 18.47
C ARG A 39 -4.26 -1.29 18.47
N ASN A 40 -4.01 -2.39 17.75
CA ASN A 40 -2.67 -2.97 17.64
C ASN A 40 -1.71 -2.04 16.88
N LEU A 41 -2.18 -1.38 15.81
CA LEU A 41 -1.40 -0.40 15.06
C LEU A 41 -1.03 0.84 15.89
N GLN A 42 -1.89 1.27 16.82
CA GLN A 42 -1.53 2.31 17.78
C GLN A 42 -0.37 1.87 18.69
N GLY A 43 -0.33 0.60 19.09
CA GLY A 43 0.81 0.00 19.79
C GLY A 43 2.10 0.12 18.98
N LEU A 44 2.06 -0.28 17.71
CA LEU A 44 3.20 -0.17 16.79
C LEU A 44 3.66 1.28 16.58
N ALA A 45 2.70 2.21 16.51
CA ALA A 45 2.95 3.63 16.28
C ALA A 45 3.80 4.30 17.38
N TYR A 46 3.78 3.81 18.63
CA TYR A 46 4.57 4.39 19.73
C TYR A 46 6.09 4.32 19.50
N ALA A 47 6.56 3.30 18.78
CA ALA A 47 7.98 3.09 18.49
C ALA A 47 8.34 3.43 17.03
N SER A 48 7.41 4.05 16.30
CA SER A 48 7.51 4.26 14.85
C SER A 48 8.58 5.28 14.45
N SER A 49 9.36 4.94 13.44
CA SER A 49 10.23 5.87 12.71
C SER A 49 9.47 6.77 11.72
N GLY A 50 8.16 6.60 11.61
CA GLY A 50 7.31 7.29 10.63
C GLY A 50 7.37 6.69 9.23
N ARG A 51 7.89 5.46 9.08
CA ARG A 51 8.03 4.78 7.80
C ARG A 51 7.21 3.50 7.80
N LEU A 52 6.09 3.49 7.09
CA LEU A 52 5.21 2.33 7.06
C LEU A 52 5.63 1.40 5.94
N HIS A 53 5.72 0.10 6.25
CA HIS A 53 5.61 -0.96 5.25
C HIS A 53 4.32 -1.74 5.49
N ALA A 54 3.50 -1.83 4.45
CA ALA A 54 2.23 -2.53 4.47
C ALA A 54 2.18 -3.62 3.38
N LEU A 55 1.80 -4.83 3.73
CA LEU A 55 1.74 -5.97 2.81
C LEU A 55 0.33 -6.54 2.82
N TYR A 56 -0.23 -6.75 1.62
CA TYR A 56 -1.48 -7.47 1.43
C TYR A 56 -1.22 -8.76 0.66
N CYS A 57 -1.64 -9.90 1.22
CA CYS A 57 -1.60 -11.20 0.55
C CYS A 57 -3.00 -11.76 0.38
N ALA A 58 -3.34 -12.21 -0.83
CA ALA A 58 -4.55 -12.97 -1.14
C ALA A 58 -4.29 -13.80 -2.40
N ALA A 59 -5.03 -14.89 -2.61
CA ALA A 59 -4.91 -15.68 -3.84
C ALA A 59 -5.12 -14.83 -5.10
N ASP A 60 -4.49 -15.23 -6.22
CA ASP A 60 -4.71 -14.62 -7.53
C ASP A 60 -5.99 -15.19 -8.17
N ASP A 61 -7.13 -14.70 -7.71
CA ASP A 61 -8.48 -15.13 -8.13
C ASP A 61 -9.03 -14.28 -9.29
N GLY A 62 -8.22 -13.40 -9.87
CA GLY A 62 -8.63 -12.47 -10.92
C GLY A 62 -9.46 -11.27 -10.40
N ALA A 63 -9.69 -11.15 -9.09
CA ALA A 63 -10.39 -9.99 -8.55
C ALA A 63 -9.54 -8.72 -8.67
N LEU A 64 -10.16 -7.66 -9.16
CA LEU A 64 -9.59 -6.32 -9.12
C LEU A 64 -9.55 -5.87 -7.65
N VAL A 65 -8.33 -5.55 -7.19
CA VAL A 65 -8.09 -5.11 -5.80
C VAL A 65 -7.10 -3.97 -5.82
N ASP A 66 -7.61 -2.81 -5.44
CA ASP A 66 -6.84 -1.62 -5.13
C ASP A 66 -6.12 -1.85 -3.81
N THR A 67 -4.82 -2.09 -3.88
CA THR A 67 -4.02 -2.53 -2.73
C THR A 67 -3.93 -1.43 -1.68
N GLU A 68 -3.87 -0.16 -2.11
CA GLU A 68 -3.88 1.01 -1.25
C GLU A 68 -5.23 1.18 -0.54
N ASN A 69 -6.35 0.88 -1.19
CA ASN A 69 -7.68 0.92 -0.56
C ASN A 69 -7.76 -0.10 0.58
N VAL A 70 -7.32 -1.32 0.33
CA VAL A 70 -7.36 -2.40 1.32
C VAL A 70 -6.39 -2.15 2.48
N LEU A 71 -5.19 -1.66 2.20
CA LEU A 71 -4.15 -1.50 3.23
C LEU A 71 -4.26 -0.20 4.02
N LEU A 72 -4.67 0.90 3.38
CA LEU A 72 -4.56 2.25 3.95
C LEU A 72 -5.93 2.87 4.24
N TYR A 73 -6.81 2.91 3.23
CA TYR A 73 -8.08 3.64 3.35
C TYR A 73 -9.13 2.89 4.16
N ASN A 74 -9.31 1.59 3.93
CA ASN A 74 -10.30 0.76 4.63
C ASN A 74 -9.93 0.55 6.10
N VAL A 75 -8.63 0.52 6.41
CA VAL A 75 -8.13 0.53 7.79
C VAL A 75 -8.40 1.86 8.46
N GLY A 76 -8.30 2.98 7.73
CA GLY A 76 -8.56 4.33 8.22
C GLY A 76 -7.27 5.07 8.53
N GLY A 77 -7.01 6.12 7.75
CA GLY A 77 -5.74 6.86 7.75
C GLY A 77 -5.32 7.43 9.11
N THR A 78 -6.26 7.74 10.01
CA THR A 78 -5.93 8.27 11.35
C THR A 78 -5.07 7.31 12.18
N ALA A 79 -5.36 6.01 12.13
CA ALA A 79 -4.60 5.01 12.90
C ALA A 79 -3.20 4.78 12.32
N LEU A 80 -3.04 4.96 11.01
CA LEU A 80 -1.78 4.78 10.29
C LEU A 80 -0.94 6.06 10.22
N ARG A 81 -1.52 7.22 10.53
CA ARG A 81 -0.87 8.52 10.37
C ARG A 81 0.52 8.61 11.04
N PRO A 82 0.73 8.16 12.28
CA PRO A 82 2.07 8.21 12.88
C PRO A 82 3.06 7.24 12.23
N LEU A 83 2.57 6.17 11.60
CA LEU A 83 3.40 5.19 10.87
C LEU A 83 3.84 5.72 9.50
N MET A 84 3.16 6.73 8.96
CA MET A 84 3.36 7.23 7.59
C MET A 84 3.79 8.70 7.56
N ALA A 85 4.41 9.17 8.64
CA ALA A 85 4.82 10.57 8.78
C ALA A 85 5.97 10.95 7.82
N SER A 86 6.73 9.97 7.33
CA SER A 86 7.88 10.15 6.45
C SER A 86 7.80 9.33 5.17
N GLU A 87 7.39 8.06 5.26
CA GLU A 87 7.41 7.15 4.12
C GLU A 87 6.25 6.15 4.21
N VAL A 88 5.74 5.73 3.06
CA VAL A 88 4.84 4.59 2.95
C VAL A 88 5.28 3.72 1.78
N THR A 89 5.52 2.45 2.07
CA THR A 89 5.69 1.39 1.09
C THR A 89 4.53 0.43 1.26
N PHE A 90 3.89 0.03 0.16
CA PHE A 90 2.91 -1.04 0.21
C PHE A 90 3.07 -2.04 -0.92
N GLU A 91 2.82 -3.31 -0.63
CA GLU A 91 3.03 -4.44 -1.53
C GLU A 91 1.79 -5.33 -1.61
N ARG A 92 1.54 -5.88 -2.80
CA ARG A 92 0.61 -7.01 -3.00
C ARG A 92 1.40 -8.27 -3.29
N ARG A 93 1.01 -9.37 -2.65
CA ARG A 93 1.51 -10.72 -2.90
C ARG A 93 0.34 -11.69 -3.11
N TYR A 94 0.61 -12.77 -3.84
CA TYR A 94 -0.41 -13.76 -4.19
C TYR A 94 -0.33 -15.06 -3.39
N GLN A 95 0.60 -15.12 -2.43
CA GLN A 95 0.79 -16.25 -1.54
C GLN A 95 0.53 -15.78 -0.12
N VAL A 96 -0.46 -16.40 0.51
CA VAL A 96 -0.90 -16.08 1.86
C VAL A 96 -0.09 -16.91 2.85
N PRO A 97 0.55 -16.32 3.88
CA PRO A 97 1.19 -17.09 4.93
C PRO A 97 0.13 -17.85 5.74
N SER A 98 0.46 -19.06 6.19
CA SER A 98 -0.42 -19.84 7.06
C SER A 98 -0.71 -19.06 8.34
N PRO A 99 -1.97 -19.03 8.81
CA PRO A 99 -2.29 -18.43 10.09
C PRO A 99 -1.68 -19.25 11.24
N PRO A 100 -1.47 -18.64 12.42
CA PRO A 100 -1.00 -19.38 13.59
C PRO A 100 -2.01 -20.47 13.99
N PRO A 101 -1.57 -21.63 14.53
CA PRO A 101 -2.47 -22.75 14.87
C PRO A 101 -3.64 -22.36 15.77
N GLU A 102 -3.42 -21.42 16.69
CA GLU A 102 -4.41 -20.90 17.62
C GLU A 102 -5.38 -19.86 17.01
N ALA A 103 -5.25 -19.53 15.72
CA ALA A 103 -6.14 -18.58 15.06
C ALA A 103 -7.59 -19.09 15.01
N GLY A 104 -7.80 -20.41 14.98
CA GLY A 104 -9.14 -21.02 14.89
C GLY A 104 -9.88 -20.66 13.60
N LEU A 105 -9.14 -20.32 12.53
CA LEU A 105 -9.69 -20.00 11.22
C LEU A 105 -9.99 -21.29 10.44
N PRO A 106 -10.99 -21.30 9.54
CA PRO A 106 -11.30 -22.50 8.75
C PRO A 106 -10.19 -22.83 7.75
N ASP A 107 -9.73 -24.08 7.72
CA ASP A 107 -8.66 -24.55 6.81
C ASP A 107 -8.99 -24.37 5.32
N SER A 108 -10.28 -24.40 4.96
CA SER A 108 -10.76 -24.26 3.58
C SER A 108 -11.07 -22.82 3.16
N ALA A 109 -10.87 -21.83 4.05
CA ALA A 109 -11.21 -20.46 3.74
C ALA A 109 -10.17 -19.82 2.81
N ALA A 110 -10.64 -19.05 1.82
CA ALA A 110 -9.78 -18.10 1.15
C ALA A 110 -9.38 -17.02 2.17
N LEU A 111 -8.08 -16.90 2.42
CA LEU A 111 -7.57 -15.98 3.43
C LEU A 111 -7.06 -14.69 2.81
N HIS A 112 -7.32 -13.60 3.51
CA HIS A 112 -6.77 -12.29 3.28
C HIS A 112 -5.80 -11.99 4.42
N TYR A 113 -4.55 -11.75 4.09
CA TYR A 113 -3.52 -11.42 5.05
C TYR A 113 -3.04 -9.99 4.88
N HIS A 114 -2.89 -9.29 6.00
CA HIS A 114 -2.31 -7.98 6.08
C HIS A 114 -1.13 -8.01 7.04
N ARG A 115 -0.05 -7.31 6.72
CA ARG A 115 1.05 -7.03 7.65
C ARG A 115 1.42 -5.57 7.60
N TYR A 116 1.64 -4.99 8.77
CA TYR A 116 2.09 -3.62 8.95
C TYR A 116 3.33 -3.64 9.82
N SER A 117 4.43 -3.07 9.36
CA SER A 117 5.67 -2.95 10.12
C SER A 117 6.28 -1.56 9.97
N ASP A 118 7.06 -1.15 10.96
CA ASP A 118 7.91 0.02 10.83
C ASP A 118 9.14 -0.33 9.99
N ALA A 119 9.27 0.34 8.86
CA ALA A 119 10.19 0.02 7.76
C ALA A 119 11.39 0.95 7.77
N SER A 120 12.07 1.04 8.91
CA SER A 120 13.26 1.89 9.03
C SER A 120 14.38 1.43 8.10
N GLY A 121 14.41 1.97 6.88
CA GLY A 121 15.48 1.77 5.89
C GLY A 121 15.48 0.42 5.17
N THR A 122 14.38 -0.34 5.21
CA THR A 122 14.28 -1.64 4.54
C THR A 122 13.71 -1.50 3.12
N PRO A 123 14.35 -2.09 2.09
CA PRO A 123 13.76 -2.15 0.76
C PRO A 123 12.48 -3.01 0.76
N PRO A 124 11.64 -2.92 -0.28
CA PRO A 124 10.49 -3.81 -0.44
C PRO A 124 10.90 -5.28 -0.25
N GLU A 125 10.12 -6.00 0.55
CA GLU A 125 10.50 -7.33 1.04
C GLU A 125 10.33 -8.39 -0.06
N HIS A 126 9.29 -8.24 -0.89
CA HIS A 126 8.93 -9.25 -1.88
C HIS A 126 9.12 -8.80 -3.33
N TRP A 127 9.30 -7.50 -3.57
CA TRP A 127 9.57 -6.97 -4.89
C TRP A 127 11.00 -6.47 -5.00
N ARG A 128 11.68 -6.88 -6.07
CA ARG A 128 13.00 -6.34 -6.43
C ARG A 128 12.84 -5.38 -7.60
N PRO A 129 13.45 -4.18 -7.54
CA PRO A 129 13.48 -3.27 -8.68
C PRO A 129 14.01 -4.01 -9.93
N GLY A 130 13.19 -4.03 -10.97
CA GLY A 130 13.57 -4.55 -12.28
C GLY A 130 14.13 -3.45 -13.17
N ARG A 131 13.98 -3.62 -14.49
CA ARG A 131 14.29 -2.57 -15.46
C ARG A 131 13.33 -1.39 -15.27
N GLN A 132 13.87 -0.19 -15.11
CA GLN A 132 13.08 1.04 -15.16
C GLN A 132 12.48 1.19 -16.57
N ILE A 133 11.17 1.39 -16.66
CA ILE A 133 10.49 1.55 -17.96
C ILE A 133 9.89 2.94 -18.18
N GLY A 134 10.01 3.82 -17.19
CA GLY A 134 9.54 5.20 -17.23
C GLY A 134 9.87 5.92 -15.93
N ALA A 135 10.15 7.22 -16.01
CA ALA A 135 10.34 8.09 -14.86
C ALA A 135 10.03 9.54 -15.25
N LEU A 136 9.40 10.27 -14.34
CA LEU A 136 9.16 11.70 -14.42
C LEU A 136 9.92 12.34 -13.27
N PHE A 137 10.65 13.43 -13.52
CA PHE A 137 11.48 14.10 -12.52
C PHE A 137 11.12 15.56 -12.43
N GLU A 138 11.19 16.10 -11.20
CA GLU A 138 11.13 17.54 -10.93
C GLU A 138 9.88 18.23 -11.50
N VAL A 139 8.74 17.54 -11.49
CA VAL A 139 7.45 18.12 -11.90
C VAL A 139 6.94 19.03 -10.78
N PRO A 140 6.86 20.37 -10.97
CA PRO A 140 6.33 21.26 -9.96
C PRO A 140 4.81 21.09 -9.88
N VAL A 141 4.30 20.78 -8.69
CA VAL A 141 2.86 20.57 -8.46
C VAL A 141 2.37 21.57 -7.43
N ASP A 142 1.31 22.32 -7.79
CA ASP A 142 0.79 23.37 -6.92
C ASP A 142 -0.11 22.87 -5.79
N SER A 143 -0.80 21.74 -5.98
CA SER A 143 -1.64 21.11 -4.97
C SER A 143 -1.70 19.60 -5.22
N LEU A 144 -1.72 18.82 -4.15
CA LEU A 144 -1.84 17.36 -4.17
C LEU A 144 -3.19 16.87 -3.63
N ASP A 145 -4.12 17.80 -3.37
CA ASP A 145 -5.42 17.49 -2.76
C ASP A 145 -6.38 16.81 -3.74
N LYS A 146 -6.12 16.97 -5.05
CA LYS A 146 -6.92 16.42 -6.14
C LYS A 146 -6.02 15.89 -7.25
N PRO A 147 -6.49 14.91 -8.04
CA PRO A 147 -5.74 14.41 -9.20
C PRO A 147 -5.48 15.48 -10.28
N ALA A 148 -6.44 16.39 -10.51
CA ALA A 148 -6.39 17.30 -11.64
C ALA A 148 -5.19 18.28 -11.66
N PRO A 149 -4.81 18.94 -10.54
CA PRO A 149 -3.58 19.74 -10.50
C PRO A 149 -2.30 18.93 -10.80
N VAL A 150 -2.22 17.69 -10.31
CA VAL A 150 -1.09 16.78 -10.58
C VAL A 150 -1.01 16.46 -12.07
N TRP A 151 -2.15 16.13 -12.68
CA TRP A 151 -2.25 15.86 -14.12
C TRP A 151 -1.80 17.06 -14.96
N ASN A 152 -2.32 18.25 -14.66
CA ASN A 152 -1.97 19.46 -15.41
C ASN A 152 -0.46 19.74 -15.31
N ALA A 153 0.12 19.61 -14.11
CA ALA A 153 1.55 19.79 -13.89
C ALA A 153 2.39 18.79 -14.69
N ILE A 154 2.02 17.51 -14.69
CA ILE A 154 2.71 16.49 -15.51
C ILE A 154 2.64 16.85 -16.98
N ARG A 155 1.45 17.20 -17.49
CA ARG A 155 1.26 17.57 -18.89
C ARG A 155 2.08 18.80 -19.30
N GLU A 156 2.20 19.78 -18.43
CA GLU A 156 2.82 21.08 -18.73
C GLU A 156 4.34 21.08 -18.53
N HIS A 157 4.85 20.28 -17.59
CA HIS A 157 6.23 20.38 -17.15
C HIS A 157 7.04 19.08 -17.30
N ALA A 158 6.39 17.91 -17.41
CA ALA A 158 7.14 16.67 -17.47
C ALA A 158 7.81 16.50 -18.84
N LYS A 159 9.10 16.17 -18.81
CA LYS A 159 9.82 15.72 -20.01
C LYS A 159 9.29 14.34 -20.41
N SER A 160 9.06 14.13 -21.70
CA SER A 160 8.65 12.82 -22.21
C SER A 160 9.67 11.73 -21.80
N PRO A 161 9.23 10.54 -21.36
CA PRO A 161 10.12 9.47 -20.97
C PRO A 161 11.09 9.08 -22.10
N THR A 162 12.36 8.86 -21.75
CA THR A 162 13.44 8.58 -22.71
C THR A 162 13.33 7.21 -23.38
N GLU A 163 12.62 6.25 -22.76
CA GLU A 163 12.36 4.93 -23.32
C GLU A 163 10.90 4.54 -23.12
N THR A 164 10.35 3.92 -24.14
CA THR A 164 9.00 3.37 -24.12
C THR A 164 9.10 1.85 -24.38
N ALA A 165 9.02 1.02 -23.32
CA ALA A 165 8.87 -0.45 -23.42
C ALA A 165 7.42 -0.89 -23.13
N SER A 166 6.97 -2.04 -23.63
CA SER A 166 5.64 -2.57 -23.25
C SER A 166 5.62 -2.88 -21.75
N ALA A 167 4.59 -2.45 -21.04
CA ALA A 167 4.53 -2.65 -19.59
C ALA A 167 4.17 -4.12 -19.26
N PRO A 168 4.90 -4.79 -18.36
CA PRO A 168 4.44 -6.06 -17.82
C PRO A 168 3.16 -5.85 -17.02
N THR A 169 2.37 -6.92 -16.85
CA THR A 169 1.14 -6.92 -16.04
C THR A 169 1.37 -6.61 -14.56
N ARG A 170 2.63 -6.56 -14.12
CA ARG A 170 3.06 -6.40 -12.73
C ARG A 170 4.26 -5.44 -12.68
N PHE A 171 4.10 -4.35 -11.93
CA PHE A 171 5.06 -3.26 -11.86
C PHE A 171 5.04 -2.60 -10.48
N LEU A 172 6.12 -1.91 -10.15
CA LEU A 172 6.23 -1.06 -8.97
C LEU A 172 6.04 0.40 -9.39
N ILE A 173 5.49 1.21 -8.49
CA ILE A 173 5.55 2.66 -8.62
C ILE A 173 6.36 3.17 -7.45
N ARG A 174 7.42 3.92 -7.73
CA ARG A 174 8.11 4.73 -6.72
C ARG A 174 7.69 6.17 -6.92
N LEU A 175 7.01 6.72 -5.93
CA LEU A 175 6.58 8.11 -5.90
C LEU A 175 7.35 8.82 -4.79
N GLN A 176 8.10 9.85 -5.15
CA GLN A 176 8.78 10.71 -4.20
C GLN A 176 8.21 12.12 -4.33
N ILE A 177 7.81 12.69 -3.20
CA ILE A 177 7.20 14.01 -3.14
C ILE A 177 7.98 14.82 -2.13
N THR A 178 8.33 16.04 -2.53
CA THR A 178 9.04 16.99 -1.69
C THR A 178 8.18 18.24 -1.61
N ASP A 179 7.63 18.51 -0.43
CA ASP A 179 6.94 19.78 -0.18
C ASP A 179 8.01 20.87 -0.01
N THR A 180 8.08 21.77 -0.99
CA THR A 180 9.04 22.89 -1.00
C THR A 180 8.50 24.14 -0.30
N ARG A 181 7.23 24.12 0.14
CA ARG A 181 6.54 25.27 0.77
C ARG A 181 6.45 25.14 2.29
N GLN A 182 6.48 23.92 2.83
CA GLN A 182 6.54 23.68 4.27
C GLN A 182 7.95 23.40 4.77
N PHE A 183 8.32 24.08 5.85
CA PHE A 183 9.45 23.69 6.69
C PHE A 183 8.91 22.82 7.85
N GLY A 184 8.68 21.53 7.59
CA GLY A 184 8.17 20.59 8.59
C GLY A 184 7.70 19.25 8.00
N PRO A 185 7.51 18.21 8.82
CA PRO A 185 7.02 16.91 8.35
C PRO A 185 5.58 17.00 7.83
N VAL A 186 5.31 16.37 6.69
CA VAL A 186 3.98 16.33 6.06
C VAL A 186 3.01 15.64 7.02
N SER A 187 1.81 16.22 7.16
CA SER A 187 0.83 15.76 8.14
C SER A 187 0.36 14.31 7.92
N SER A 188 0.36 13.81 6.68
CA SER A 188 0.19 12.39 6.31
C SER A 188 0.51 12.20 4.82
N VAL A 189 1.34 11.20 4.46
CA VAL A 189 1.61 10.87 3.05
C VAL A 189 0.37 10.27 2.35
N VAL A 190 -0.57 9.68 3.09
CA VAL A 190 -1.73 8.97 2.50
C VAL A 190 -2.75 9.87 1.82
N SER A 191 -2.91 11.12 2.24
CA SER A 191 -3.80 12.05 1.52
C SER A 191 -3.30 12.39 0.13
N ILE A 192 -2.02 12.14 -0.14
CA ILE A 192 -1.33 12.45 -1.40
C ILE A 192 -1.27 11.22 -2.32
N VAL A 193 -1.17 10.02 -1.75
CA VAL A 193 -1.00 8.76 -2.50
C VAL A 193 -2.11 8.55 -3.54
N LYS A 194 -3.39 8.64 -3.15
CA LYS A 194 -4.51 8.35 -4.05
C LYS A 194 -4.63 9.34 -5.22
N PRO A 195 -4.61 10.66 -5.02
CA PRO A 195 -4.60 11.60 -6.13
C PRO A 195 -3.46 11.37 -7.14
N ALA A 196 -2.26 11.03 -6.64
CA ALA A 196 -1.11 10.75 -7.49
C ALA A 196 -1.23 9.42 -8.25
N LEU A 197 -1.77 8.37 -7.61
CA LEU A 197 -2.00 7.07 -8.25
C LEU A 197 -3.17 7.11 -9.25
N ASP A 198 -4.23 7.88 -8.96
CA ASP A 198 -5.38 8.03 -9.86
C ASP A 198 -4.96 8.63 -11.20
N VAL A 199 -4.03 9.60 -11.19
CA VAL A 199 -3.43 10.17 -12.41
C VAL A 199 -2.72 9.10 -13.24
N LEU A 200 -1.93 8.24 -12.60
CA LEU A 200 -1.22 7.16 -13.29
C LEU A 200 -2.17 6.06 -13.80
N SER A 201 -3.31 5.86 -13.15
CA SER A 201 -4.31 4.85 -13.50
C SER A 201 -5.32 5.31 -14.56
N HIS A 202 -5.59 6.62 -14.69
CA HIS A 202 -6.48 7.15 -15.74
C HIS A 202 -5.79 7.31 -17.11
N ASP A 203 -4.46 7.28 -17.15
CA ASP A 203 -3.65 7.30 -18.38
C ASP A 203 -3.47 5.91 -19.01
N VAL A 204 -4.47 5.02 -18.86
CA VAL A 204 -4.54 3.71 -19.56
C VAL A 204 -4.95 3.90 -21.04
N GLY A 205 -4.47 5.00 -21.61
CA GLY A 205 -4.33 5.32 -23.00
C GLY A 205 -2.96 5.99 -23.24
N VAL A 206 -1.86 5.30 -22.89
CA VAL A 206 -0.44 5.54 -23.30
C VAL A 206 0.48 6.29 -22.30
N SER A 207 1.04 5.63 -21.26
CA SER A 207 2.47 5.21 -21.21
C SER A 207 3.05 4.84 -19.82
N ARG A 208 3.27 3.52 -19.62
CA ARG A 208 4.55 2.85 -19.25
C ARG A 208 5.20 3.15 -17.87
N LEU A 209 5.07 2.20 -16.92
CA LEU A 209 5.53 2.23 -15.51
C LEU A 209 6.23 0.94 -15.00
N ILE A 210 7.22 1.10 -14.09
CA ILE A 210 8.37 0.22 -13.74
C ILE A 210 8.08 -1.29 -13.52
N GLY A 211 8.46 -2.16 -14.46
CA GLY A 211 8.29 -3.61 -14.33
C GLY A 211 9.11 -4.26 -13.20
N GLY A 212 8.44 -5.05 -12.36
CA GLY A 212 9.07 -5.94 -11.37
C GLY A 212 8.68 -7.39 -11.63
N ARG A 213 9.64 -8.33 -11.49
CA ARG A 213 9.33 -9.77 -11.46
C ARG A 213 9.13 -10.18 -10.00
N PRO A 214 8.03 -10.88 -9.64
CA PRO A 214 8.02 -11.58 -8.37
C PRO A 214 9.15 -12.63 -8.36
N PRO A 215 9.79 -12.90 -7.21
CA PRO A 215 10.74 -13.99 -7.12
C PRO A 215 10.06 -15.29 -7.57
N SER A 216 10.73 -16.00 -8.47
CA SER A 216 10.30 -17.30 -8.96
C SER A 216 10.04 -18.23 -7.77
N ALA A 217 8.84 -18.81 -7.71
CA ALA A 217 8.58 -19.93 -6.82
C ALA A 217 9.53 -21.07 -7.21
N LEU A 218 10.42 -21.44 -6.29
CA LEU A 218 11.14 -22.71 -6.30
C LEU A 218 10.26 -23.78 -5.67
#